data_AF-X1C6S6-F1
#
_entry.id   AF-X1C6S6-F1
#
_cell.length_a   1.000
_cell.length_b   1.000
_cell.length_c   1.000
_cell.angle_alpha   90.00
_cell.angle_beta   90.00
_cell.angle_gamma   90.00
#
_symmetry.space_group_name_H-M   'P 1'
#
loop_
_entity.id
_entity.type
_entity.pdbx_description
1 polymer ?
#
loop_
_entity_poly.entity_id
_entity_poly.type
_entity_poly.pdbx_seq_one_letter_code
_entity_poly.pdbx_strand_id
1 'polypeptide(L)'
;PKIRELLTKADIPEISLFLNNIKTFDEIRTLIESSIKEEPPITIKEGNIIREGYEKKVDEFRDILYNGKKYMLDYEQEQKKRLKLSSGLKVSHNNILGYYIEITLRTLTTIPKLPEEYNERATLKNAKRYTTEKLKELEEKIISAEDQINSLEYEIFSKIREIVEKETENILETAKNIAVIDVLTCFAEIAEKYDYCRPIITENSKIIIKDGRHPVVKNVFLIGFNNRTC
;
A
#
# COMPACT_ATOMS: atom_id res chain seq x y z
N PRO A 1 18.33 -9.74 12.23
CA PRO A 1 18.31 -9.09 10.89
C PRO A 1 19.68 -9.23 10.22
N LYS A 2 19.73 -9.49 8.91
CA LYS A 2 20.96 -9.77 8.16
C LYS A 2 22.04 -8.68 8.31
N ILE A 3 21.64 -7.41 8.39
CA ILE A 3 22.55 -6.28 8.59
C ILE A 3 23.35 -6.39 9.90
N ARG A 4 22.71 -6.82 11.00
CA ARG A 4 23.36 -7.00 12.30
C ARG A 4 24.39 -8.13 12.25
N GLU A 5 24.08 -9.23 11.56
CA GLU A 5 25.01 -10.35 11.39
C GLU A 5 26.25 -9.94 10.59
N LEU A 6 26.08 -9.18 9.51
CA LEU A 6 27.19 -8.70 8.68
C LEU A 6 28.09 -7.74 9.46
N LEU A 7 27.52 -6.79 10.17
CA LEU A 7 28.27 -5.79 10.94
C LEU A 7 28.95 -6.39 12.17
N THR A 8 28.37 -7.44 12.78
CA THR A 8 29.04 -8.16 13.88
C THR A 8 30.27 -8.91 13.38
N LYS A 9 30.23 -9.47 12.17
CA LYS A 9 31.37 -10.16 11.55
C LYS A 9 32.51 -9.21 11.15
N ALA A 10 32.19 -7.95 10.87
CA ALA A 10 33.19 -6.96 10.48
C ALA A 10 34.15 -6.58 11.63
N ASP A 11 33.74 -6.78 12.88
CA ASP A 11 34.55 -6.56 14.10
C ASP A 11 35.22 -5.16 14.15
N ILE A 12 34.44 -4.12 13.82
CA ILE A 12 34.89 -2.72 13.85
C ILE A 12 34.43 -2.08 15.18
N PRO A 13 35.35 -1.70 16.08
CA PRO A 13 35.00 -1.16 17.40
C PRO A 13 34.08 0.06 17.34
N GLU A 14 34.33 0.98 16.41
CA GLU A 14 33.53 2.20 16.24
C GLU A 14 32.09 1.90 15.77
N ILE A 15 31.89 0.79 15.04
CA ILE A 15 30.57 0.36 14.56
C ILE A 15 29.80 -0.38 15.64
N SER A 16 30.49 -1.08 16.54
CA SER A 16 29.89 -1.85 17.63
C SER A 16 28.98 -1.01 18.54
N LEU A 17 29.34 0.28 18.74
CA LEU A 17 28.53 1.24 19.49
C LEU A 17 27.16 1.49 18.86
N PHE A 18 27.09 1.58 17.52
CA PHE A 18 25.84 1.79 16.80
C PHE A 18 24.98 0.52 16.78
N LEU A 19 25.59 -0.67 16.82
CA LEU A 19 24.87 -1.96 16.82
C LEU A 19 24.03 -2.18 18.08
N ASN A 20 24.50 -1.70 19.24
CA ASN A 20 23.75 -1.81 20.49
C ASN A 20 22.44 -1.01 20.46
N ASN A 21 22.40 0.06 19.65
CA ASN A 21 21.26 0.96 19.53
C ASN A 21 20.39 0.64 18.30
N ILE A 22 20.67 -0.46 17.59
CA ILE A 22 19.82 -0.97 16.50
C ILE A 22 18.91 -2.07 17.07
N LYS A 23 17.63 -1.72 17.25
CA LYS A 23 16.61 -2.64 17.73
C LYS A 23 15.99 -3.44 16.59
N THR A 24 15.47 -4.63 16.90
CA THR A 24 14.84 -5.54 15.92
C THR A 24 13.35 -5.33 15.77
N PHE A 25 12.70 -4.76 16.79
CA PHE A 25 11.26 -4.50 16.83
C PHE A 25 10.42 -5.76 16.54
N ASP A 26 10.85 -6.93 17.00
CA ASP A 26 10.22 -8.21 16.63
C ASP A 26 8.73 -8.27 16.98
N GLU A 27 8.32 -7.67 18.11
CA GLU A 27 6.92 -7.57 18.53
C GLU A 27 6.10 -6.68 17.58
N ILE A 28 6.61 -5.48 17.25
CA ILE A 28 5.96 -4.55 16.32
C ILE A 28 5.88 -5.15 14.92
N ARG A 29 6.96 -5.81 14.47
CA ARG A 29 6.99 -6.51 13.20
C ARG A 29 5.94 -7.60 13.15
N THR A 30 5.87 -8.45 14.19
CA THR A 30 4.86 -9.52 14.28
C THR A 30 3.45 -8.95 14.31
N LEU A 31 3.23 -7.86 15.04
CA LEU A 31 1.95 -7.16 15.07
C LEU A 31 1.56 -6.69 13.67
N ILE A 32 2.42 -5.95 12.97
CA ILE A 32 2.13 -5.44 11.62
C ILE A 32 1.92 -6.59 10.64
N GLU A 33 2.80 -7.59 10.63
CA GLU A 33 2.73 -8.74 9.73
C GLU A 33 1.45 -9.56 9.95
N SER A 34 0.99 -9.74 11.19
CA SER A 34 -0.23 -10.49 11.48
C SER A 34 -1.51 -9.68 11.27
N SER A 35 -1.45 -8.35 11.33
CA SER A 35 -2.63 -7.49 11.37
C SER A 35 -2.93 -6.70 10.10
N ILE A 36 -1.92 -6.36 9.30
CA ILE A 36 -2.07 -5.53 8.09
C ILE A 36 -1.78 -6.37 6.85
N LYS A 37 -2.55 -6.14 5.76
CA LYS A 37 -2.29 -6.76 4.46
C LYS A 37 -0.94 -6.29 3.89
N GLU A 38 -0.32 -7.12 3.05
CA GLU A 38 0.94 -6.79 2.39
C GLU A 38 0.79 -5.61 1.42
N GLU A 39 -0.33 -5.57 0.69
CA GLU A 39 -0.69 -4.48 -0.20
C GLU A 39 -2.02 -3.84 0.24
N PRO A 40 -1.99 -2.97 1.27
CA PRO A 40 -3.19 -2.25 1.70
C PRO A 40 -3.51 -1.11 0.71
N PRO A 41 -4.79 -0.67 0.62
CA PRO A 41 -5.16 0.49 -0.17
C PRO A 41 -4.43 1.77 0.27
N ILE A 42 -4.25 2.70 -0.68
CA ILE A 42 -3.63 4.01 -0.42
C ILE A 42 -4.50 4.84 0.54
N THR A 43 -5.81 4.69 0.45
CA THR A 43 -6.80 5.42 1.26
C THR A 43 -7.34 4.53 2.37
N ILE A 44 -7.23 5.01 3.61
CA ILE A 44 -7.78 4.36 4.80
C ILE A 44 -9.33 4.33 4.85
N LYS A 45 -10.00 5.03 3.94
CA LYS A 45 -11.47 5.14 3.89
C LYS A 45 -12.14 4.00 3.14
N GLU A 46 -11.41 3.31 2.27
CA GLU A 46 -11.93 2.24 1.42
C GLU A 46 -11.85 0.86 2.09
N GLY A 47 -11.46 0.81 3.37
CA GLY A 47 -11.28 -0.42 4.14
C GLY A 47 -10.21 -1.32 3.52
N ASN A 48 -10.36 -2.63 3.70
CA ASN A 48 -9.50 -3.65 3.11
C ASN A 48 -8.00 -3.54 3.52
N ILE A 49 -7.75 -3.07 4.74
CA ILE A 49 -6.43 -2.86 5.35
C ILE A 49 -6.03 -4.07 6.19
N ILE A 50 -6.98 -4.62 6.94
CA ILE A 50 -6.70 -5.62 7.97
C ILE A 50 -6.52 -7.02 7.36
N ARG A 51 -5.57 -7.80 7.84
CA ARG A 51 -5.32 -9.17 7.36
C ARG A 51 -6.48 -10.09 7.72
N GLU A 52 -6.75 -11.07 6.87
CA GLU A 52 -7.73 -12.13 7.17
C GLU A 52 -7.25 -12.96 8.37
N GLY A 53 -8.17 -13.31 9.26
CA GLY A 53 -7.89 -14.08 10.46
C GLY A 53 -7.36 -13.26 11.65
N TYR A 54 -7.12 -11.96 11.48
CA TYR A 54 -6.70 -11.09 12.59
C TYR A 54 -7.86 -10.74 13.53
N GLU A 55 -9.02 -10.39 12.98
CA GLU A 55 -10.22 -10.06 13.74
C GLU A 55 -11.43 -10.77 13.14
N LYS A 56 -12.07 -11.64 13.92
CA LYS A 56 -13.18 -12.48 13.46
C LYS A 56 -14.35 -11.67 12.95
N LYS A 57 -14.66 -10.55 13.60
CA LYS A 57 -15.75 -9.66 13.17
C LYS A 57 -15.51 -9.08 11.78
N VAL A 58 -14.26 -8.72 11.47
CA VAL A 58 -13.90 -8.22 10.13
C VAL A 58 -14.13 -9.32 9.09
N ASP A 59 -13.74 -10.55 9.40
CA ASP A 59 -13.93 -11.69 8.50
C ASP A 59 -15.41 -12.03 8.29
N GLU A 60 -16.25 -11.96 9.34
CA GLU A 60 -17.71 -12.11 9.24
C GLU A 60 -18.33 -11.06 8.32
N PHE A 61 -17.96 -9.78 8.47
CA PHE A 61 -18.45 -8.73 7.57
C PHE A 61 -17.96 -8.91 6.12
N ARG A 62 -16.73 -9.39 5.91
CA ARG A 62 -16.23 -9.72 4.56
C ARG A 62 -17.04 -10.81 3.90
N ASP A 63 -17.40 -11.85 4.64
CA ASP A 63 -18.25 -12.92 4.12
C ASP A 63 -19.65 -12.39 3.77
N ILE A 64 -20.23 -11.52 4.60
CA ILE A 64 -21.51 -10.86 4.30
C ILE A 64 -21.41 -10.05 3.00
N LEU A 65 -20.35 -9.27 2.81
CA LEU A 65 -20.14 -8.47 1.60
C LEU A 65 -19.89 -9.33 0.35
N TYR A 66 -19.14 -10.42 0.50
CA TYR A 66 -18.91 -11.38 -0.57
C TYR A 66 -20.22 -12.04 -1.01
N ASN A 67 -21.02 -12.50 -0.04
CA ASN A 67 -22.35 -13.04 -0.28
C ASN A 67 -23.31 -11.98 -0.85
N GLY A 68 -23.20 -10.73 -0.42
CA GLY A 68 -23.92 -9.58 -0.96
C GLY A 68 -23.67 -9.38 -2.46
N LYS A 69 -22.40 -9.42 -2.89
CA LYS A 69 -22.03 -9.34 -4.32
C LYS A 69 -22.59 -10.52 -5.11
N LYS A 70 -22.59 -11.71 -4.53
CA LYS A 70 -23.22 -12.89 -5.13
C LYS A 70 -24.73 -12.71 -5.29
N TYR A 71 -25.43 -12.18 -4.29
CA TYR A 71 -26.85 -11.87 -4.39
C TYR A 71 -27.15 -10.86 -5.51
N MET A 72 -26.29 -9.87 -5.74
CA MET A 72 -26.43 -8.94 -6.86
C MET A 72 -26.29 -9.64 -8.22
N LEU A 73 -25.36 -10.58 -8.35
CA LEU A 73 -25.19 -11.39 -9.57
C LEU A 73 -26.40 -12.32 -9.80
N ASP A 74 -26.87 -12.99 -8.75
CA ASP A 74 -28.03 -13.87 -8.82
C ASP A 74 -29.29 -13.08 -9.19
N TYR A 75 -29.45 -11.88 -8.62
CA TYR A 75 -30.53 -10.96 -8.97
C TYR A 75 -30.45 -10.53 -10.45
N GLU A 76 -29.26 -10.19 -10.97
CA GLU A 76 -29.07 -9.88 -12.39
C GLU A 76 -29.53 -11.04 -13.30
N GLN A 77 -29.14 -12.27 -12.96
CA GLN A 77 -29.50 -13.46 -13.73
C GLN A 77 -31.00 -13.77 -13.64
N GLU A 78 -31.61 -13.58 -12.47
CA GLU A 78 -33.05 -13.68 -12.28
C GLU A 78 -33.80 -12.71 -13.21
N GLN A 79 -33.38 -11.45 -13.26
CA GLN A 79 -34.00 -10.44 -14.13
C GLN A 79 -33.81 -10.76 -15.62
N LYS A 80 -32.62 -11.21 -16.03
CA LYS A 80 -32.36 -11.66 -17.41
C LYS A 80 -33.30 -12.80 -17.81
N LYS A 81 -33.44 -13.82 -16.97
CA LYS A 81 -34.35 -14.95 -17.22
C LYS A 81 -35.81 -14.50 -17.29
N ARG A 82 -36.24 -13.67 -16.34
CA ARG A 82 -37.62 -13.15 -16.27
C ARG A 82 -38.01 -12.36 -17.51
N LEU A 83 -37.09 -11.54 -18.04
CA LEU A 83 -37.30 -10.75 -19.25
C LEU A 83 -36.93 -11.50 -20.54
N LYS A 84 -36.51 -12.77 -20.46
CA LYS A 84 -36.04 -13.60 -21.59
C LYS A 84 -34.90 -12.95 -22.39
N LEU A 85 -33.97 -12.31 -21.68
CA LEU A 85 -32.83 -11.60 -22.25
C LEU A 85 -31.55 -12.44 -22.13
N SER A 86 -30.76 -12.49 -23.20
CA SER A 86 -29.41 -13.09 -23.18
C SER A 86 -28.32 -12.07 -22.87
N SER A 87 -28.53 -10.79 -23.19
CA SER A 87 -27.57 -9.70 -22.99
C SER A 87 -28.26 -8.34 -22.90
N GLY A 88 -27.50 -7.31 -22.48
CA GLY A 88 -27.96 -5.91 -22.50
C GLY A 88 -28.75 -5.48 -21.26
N LEU A 89 -28.78 -6.31 -20.21
CA LEU A 89 -29.16 -5.95 -18.85
C LEU A 89 -27.95 -6.18 -17.94
N LYS A 90 -27.61 -5.20 -17.09
CA LYS A 90 -26.51 -5.30 -16.13
C LYS A 90 -26.90 -4.62 -14.82
N VAL A 91 -26.61 -5.24 -13.68
CA VAL A 91 -26.69 -4.58 -12.37
C VAL A 91 -25.34 -3.88 -12.11
N SER A 92 -25.37 -2.60 -11.78
CA SER A 92 -24.14 -1.81 -11.56
C SER A 92 -24.35 -0.80 -10.45
N HIS A 93 -23.25 -0.38 -9.82
CA HIS A 93 -23.24 0.61 -8.75
C HIS A 93 -22.66 1.95 -9.24
N ASN A 94 -23.16 3.05 -8.70
CA ASN A 94 -22.58 4.38 -8.85
C ASN A 94 -22.78 5.15 -7.54
N ASN A 95 -21.74 5.85 -7.07
CA ASN A 95 -21.75 6.60 -5.82
C ASN A 95 -22.89 7.63 -5.67
N ILE A 96 -23.48 8.12 -6.77
CA ILE A 96 -24.59 9.09 -6.73
C ILE A 96 -25.96 8.38 -6.79
N LEU A 97 -26.08 7.33 -7.60
CA LEU A 97 -27.36 6.67 -7.90
C LEU A 97 -27.60 5.38 -7.11
N GLY A 98 -26.58 4.90 -6.40
CA GLY A 98 -26.59 3.60 -5.76
C GLY A 98 -26.49 2.45 -6.77
N TYR A 99 -27.03 1.30 -6.39
CA TYR A 99 -27.22 0.14 -7.27
C TYR A 99 -28.42 0.36 -8.21
N TYR A 100 -28.21 0.07 -9.50
CA TYR A 100 -29.24 0.18 -10.53
C TYR A 100 -29.16 -0.96 -11.54
N ILE A 101 -30.29 -1.20 -12.20
CA ILE A 101 -30.40 -2.06 -13.37
C ILE A 101 -30.23 -1.19 -14.60
N GLU A 102 -29.15 -1.38 -15.34
CA GLU A 102 -28.93 -0.72 -16.63
C GLU A 102 -29.41 -1.63 -17.76
N ILE A 103 -30.31 -1.10 -18.59
CA ILE A 103 -30.82 -1.79 -19.78
C ILE A 103 -30.51 -0.94 -21.00
N THR A 104 -29.87 -1.53 -22.01
CA THR A 104 -29.56 -0.79 -23.25
C THR A 104 -30.84 -0.42 -24.00
N LEU A 105 -30.84 0.72 -24.70
CA LEU A 105 -31.99 1.15 -25.51
C LEU A 105 -32.37 0.10 -26.56
N ARG A 106 -31.39 -0.58 -27.16
CA ARG A 106 -31.61 -1.67 -28.12
C ARG A 106 -32.33 -2.86 -27.47
N THR A 107 -31.97 -3.21 -26.23
CA THR A 107 -32.64 -4.29 -25.51
C THR A 107 -34.05 -3.88 -25.10
N LEU A 108 -34.26 -2.63 -24.71
CA LEU A 108 -35.59 -2.11 -24.34
C LEU A 108 -36.60 -2.21 -25.49
N THR A 109 -36.19 -2.02 -26.75
CA THR A 109 -37.11 -2.18 -27.89
C THR A 109 -37.54 -3.64 -28.11
N THR A 110 -36.80 -4.61 -27.59
CA THR A 110 -37.18 -6.04 -27.65
C THR A 110 -38.13 -6.46 -26.53
N ILE A 111 -38.30 -5.62 -25.51
CA ILE A 111 -39.15 -5.88 -24.35
C ILE A 111 -40.51 -5.21 -24.59
N PRO A 112 -41.62 -5.97 -24.72
CA PRO A 112 -42.93 -5.39 -25.02
C PRO A 112 -43.47 -4.50 -23.90
N LYS A 113 -43.27 -4.93 -22.64
CA LYS A 113 -43.65 -4.18 -21.44
C LYS A 113 -42.71 -4.55 -20.28
N LEU A 114 -42.12 -3.54 -19.64
CA LEU A 114 -41.38 -3.72 -18.39
C LEU A 114 -42.36 -3.99 -17.23
N PRO A 115 -42.00 -4.85 -16.26
CA PRO A 115 -42.77 -5.02 -15.04
C PRO A 115 -42.90 -3.70 -14.25
N GLU A 116 -44.03 -3.50 -13.58
CA GLU A 116 -44.35 -2.23 -12.88
C GLU A 116 -43.42 -1.91 -11.71
N GLU A 117 -42.74 -2.92 -11.15
CA GLU A 117 -41.71 -2.77 -10.12
C GLU A 117 -40.45 -2.01 -10.60
N TYR A 118 -40.24 -1.87 -11.92
CA TYR A 118 -39.10 -1.16 -12.51
C TYR A 118 -39.35 0.34 -12.52
N ASN A 119 -38.74 1.03 -11.56
CA ASN A 119 -38.82 2.48 -11.44
C ASN A 119 -37.65 3.14 -12.15
N GLU A 120 -37.90 3.95 -13.18
CA GLU A 120 -36.86 4.65 -13.93
C GLU A 120 -36.15 5.69 -13.03
N ARG A 121 -34.81 5.66 -13.03
CA ARG A 121 -33.95 6.55 -12.23
C ARG A 121 -33.21 7.57 -13.07
N ALA A 122 -32.73 7.17 -14.24
CA ALA A 122 -31.97 8.03 -15.14
C ALA A 122 -32.01 7.49 -16.57
N THR A 123 -31.97 8.40 -17.55
CA THR A 123 -31.79 8.06 -18.97
C THR A 123 -30.41 8.52 -19.43
N LEU A 124 -29.66 7.61 -20.07
CA LEU A 124 -28.40 7.88 -20.74
C LEU A 124 -28.58 7.84 -22.26
N LYS A 125 -27.56 8.28 -23.00
CA LYS A 125 -27.55 8.27 -24.48
C LYS A 125 -27.84 6.89 -25.08
N ASN A 126 -27.37 5.81 -24.44
CA ASN A 126 -27.43 4.44 -24.98
C ASN A 126 -28.17 3.44 -24.06
N ALA A 127 -28.61 3.85 -22.88
CA ALA A 127 -29.22 2.96 -21.89
C ALA A 127 -30.16 3.73 -20.97
N LYS A 128 -31.08 3.02 -20.31
CA LYS A 128 -31.87 3.55 -19.19
C LYS A 128 -31.54 2.78 -17.92
N ARG A 129 -31.63 3.48 -16.79
CA ARG A 129 -31.36 2.95 -15.46
C ARG A 129 -32.65 2.84 -14.66
N TYR A 130 -32.84 1.69 -14.01
CA TYR A 130 -34.01 1.37 -13.22
C TYR A 130 -33.62 0.90 -11.81
N THR A 131 -34.55 1.02 -10.87
CA THR A 131 -34.45 0.46 -9.53
C THR A 131 -35.70 -0.38 -9.24
N THR A 132 -35.61 -1.30 -8.29
CA THR A 132 -36.73 -2.08 -7.77
C THR A 132 -36.65 -2.09 -6.24
N GLU A 133 -37.74 -2.40 -5.54
CA GLU A 133 -37.74 -2.51 -4.08
C GLU A 133 -36.75 -3.59 -3.60
N LYS A 134 -36.77 -4.77 -4.24
CA LYS A 134 -35.82 -5.87 -3.97
C LYS A 134 -34.36 -5.44 -4.14
N LEU A 135 -34.05 -4.62 -5.15
CA LEU A 135 -32.68 -4.13 -5.36
C LEU A 135 -32.26 -3.16 -4.26
N LYS A 136 -33.17 -2.28 -3.80
CA LYS A 136 -32.90 -1.35 -2.69
C LYS A 136 -32.65 -2.08 -1.37
N GLU A 137 -33.43 -3.12 -1.07
CA GLU A 137 -33.24 -3.92 0.15
C GLU A 137 -31.88 -4.63 0.17
N LEU A 138 -31.44 -5.15 -0.98
CA LEU A 138 -30.13 -5.76 -1.13
C LEU A 138 -29.02 -4.72 -1.00
N GLU A 139 -29.20 -3.56 -1.61
CA GLU A 139 -28.28 -2.42 -1.52
C GLU A 139 -28.09 -1.95 -0.07
N GLU A 140 -29.19 -1.72 0.67
CA GLU A 140 -29.14 -1.25 2.05
C GLU A 140 -28.34 -2.20 2.95
N LYS A 141 -28.54 -3.52 2.77
CA LYS A 141 -27.78 -4.54 3.49
C LYS A 141 -26.28 -4.50 3.16
N ILE A 142 -25.93 -4.30 1.89
CA ILE A 142 -24.52 -4.25 1.47
C ILE A 142 -23.86 -2.97 1.98
N ILE A 143 -24.48 -1.80 1.78
CA ILE A 143 -23.94 -0.51 2.21
C ILE A 143 -23.77 -0.49 3.73
N SER A 144 -24.76 -0.98 4.49
CA SER A 144 -24.67 -1.04 5.95
C SER A 144 -23.52 -1.93 6.41
N ALA A 145 -23.32 -3.09 5.78
CA ALA A 145 -22.19 -3.97 6.09
C ALA A 145 -20.85 -3.34 5.68
N GLU A 146 -20.79 -2.61 4.57
CA GLU A 146 -19.60 -1.92 4.06
C GLU A 146 -19.18 -0.76 4.98
N ASP A 147 -20.13 0.04 5.45
CA ASP A 147 -19.86 1.11 6.41
C ASP A 147 -19.38 0.56 7.77
N GLN A 148 -19.99 -0.53 8.24
CA GLN A 148 -19.61 -1.18 9.49
C GLN A 148 -18.21 -1.77 9.43
N ILE A 149 -17.86 -2.49 8.37
CA ILE A 149 -16.51 -3.05 8.22
C ILE A 149 -15.47 -1.94 8.07
N ASN A 150 -15.74 -0.89 7.28
CA ASN A 150 -14.80 0.20 7.08
C ASN A 150 -14.51 0.94 8.38
N SER A 151 -15.54 1.18 9.20
CA SER A 151 -15.41 1.79 10.52
C SER A 151 -14.61 0.89 11.48
N LEU A 152 -14.91 -0.41 11.49
CA LEU A 152 -14.21 -1.37 12.35
C LEU A 152 -12.74 -1.51 11.97
N GLU A 153 -12.44 -1.64 10.67
CA GLU A 153 -11.05 -1.73 10.19
C GLU A 153 -10.27 -0.45 10.50
N TYR A 154 -10.89 0.72 10.38
CA TYR A 154 -10.27 1.99 10.76
C TYR A 154 -9.96 2.05 12.26
N GLU A 155 -10.87 1.58 13.12
CA GLU A 155 -10.65 1.51 14.56
C GLU A 155 -9.47 0.58 14.91
N ILE A 156 -9.44 -0.61 14.31
CA ILE A 156 -8.36 -1.59 14.50
C ILE A 156 -7.02 -1.01 14.03
N PHE A 157 -6.99 -0.42 12.84
CA PHE A 157 -5.79 0.22 12.31
C PHE A 157 -5.30 1.35 13.22
N SER A 158 -6.23 2.16 13.75
CA SER A 158 -5.89 3.24 14.69
C SER A 158 -5.25 2.69 15.97
N LYS A 159 -5.79 1.59 16.53
CA LYS A 159 -5.20 0.91 17.69
C LYS A 159 -3.80 0.37 17.41
N ILE A 160 -3.57 -0.23 16.24
CA ILE A 160 -2.25 -0.71 15.84
C ILE A 160 -1.28 0.47 15.74
N ARG A 161 -1.71 1.57 15.14
CA ARG A 161 -0.91 2.79 15.02
C ARG A 161 -0.52 3.35 16.40
N GLU A 162 -1.44 3.39 17.36
CA GLU A 162 -1.14 3.82 18.73
C GLU A 162 -0.08 2.94 19.42
N ILE A 163 -0.06 1.63 19.12
CA ILE A 163 0.97 0.72 19.64
C ILE A 163 2.32 1.04 19.00
N VAL A 164 2.37 1.21 17.67
CA VAL A 164 3.60 1.56 16.95
C VAL A 164 4.13 2.93 17.35
N GLU A 165 3.24 3.89 17.62
CA GLU A 165 3.59 5.25 18.02
C GLU A 165 4.45 5.30 19.28
N LYS A 166 4.21 4.38 20.23
CA LYS A 166 5.00 4.27 21.47
C LYS A 166 6.47 3.92 21.22
N GLU A 167 6.78 3.30 20.09
CA GLU A 167 8.14 2.91 19.69
C GLU A 167 8.81 3.94 18.76
N THR A 168 8.16 5.08 18.48
CA THR A 168 8.64 6.08 17.51
C THR A 168 10.06 6.56 17.79
N GLU A 169 10.37 6.89 19.05
CA GLU A 169 11.71 7.37 19.43
C GLU A 169 12.79 6.31 19.15
N ASN A 170 12.51 5.07 19.51
CA ASN A 170 13.40 3.93 19.28
C ASN A 170 13.59 3.66 17.78
N ILE A 171 12.52 3.77 16.98
CA ILE A 171 12.57 3.61 15.52
C ILE A 171 13.45 4.71 14.91
N LEU A 172 13.26 5.96 15.32
CA LEU A 172 14.07 7.09 14.85
C LEU A 172 15.55 6.95 15.24
N GLU A 173 15.84 6.49 16.46
CA GLU A 173 17.21 6.21 16.89
C GLU A 173 17.85 5.11 16.04
N THR A 174 17.14 3.99 15.85
CA THR A 174 17.61 2.89 14.99
C THR A 174 17.85 3.37 13.56
N ALA A 175 16.95 4.17 13.00
CA ALA A 175 17.09 4.75 11.66
C ALA A 175 18.32 5.66 11.54
N LYS A 176 18.58 6.50 12.55
CA LYS A 176 19.80 7.35 12.60
C LYS A 176 21.07 6.50 12.60
N ASN A 177 21.11 5.45 13.42
CA ASN A 177 22.28 4.58 13.50
C ASN A 177 22.54 3.85 12.17
N ILE A 178 21.47 3.36 11.53
CA ILE A 178 21.56 2.75 10.20
C ILE A 178 22.06 3.76 9.16
N ALA A 179 21.56 5.01 9.19
CA ALA A 179 22.00 6.05 8.27
C ALA A 179 23.49 6.41 8.44
N VAL A 180 23.99 6.45 9.68
CA VAL A 180 25.43 6.66 9.93
C VAL A 180 26.25 5.53 9.35
N ILE A 181 25.84 4.27 9.55
CA ILE A 181 26.53 3.10 9.00
C ILE A 181 26.52 3.13 7.46
N ASP A 182 25.41 3.53 6.84
CA ASP A 182 25.29 3.66 5.39
C ASP A 182 26.30 4.68 4.84
N VAL A 183 26.38 5.87 5.45
CA VAL A 183 27.36 6.91 5.06
C VAL A 183 28.80 6.44 5.24
N LEU A 184 29.12 5.79 6.36
CA LEU A 184 30.46 5.27 6.62
C LEU A 184 30.84 4.17 5.61
N THR A 185 29.89 3.30 5.25
CA THR A 185 30.10 2.26 4.25
C THR A 185 30.35 2.88 2.87
N CYS A 186 29.58 3.92 2.52
CA CYS A 186 29.78 4.70 1.30
C CYS A 186 31.18 5.36 1.28
N PHE A 187 31.64 5.95 2.39
CA PHE A 187 32.99 6.51 2.46
C PHE A 187 34.10 5.47 2.34
N ALA A 188 33.92 4.29 2.93
CA ALA A 188 34.88 3.19 2.78
C ALA A 188 34.96 2.73 1.32
N GLU A 189 33.82 2.52 0.66
CA GLU A 189 33.75 2.15 -0.75
C GLU A 189 34.39 3.22 -1.64
N ILE A 190 34.08 4.49 -1.41
CA ILE A 190 34.67 5.62 -2.16
C ILE A 190 36.19 5.66 -1.94
N ALA A 191 36.66 5.49 -0.70
CA ALA A 191 38.08 5.56 -0.40
C ALA A 191 38.86 4.44 -1.07
N GLU A 192 38.33 3.21 -1.05
CA GLU A 192 38.93 2.07 -1.76
C GLU A 192 38.90 2.28 -3.28
N LYS A 193 37.74 2.65 -3.83
CA LYS A 193 37.52 2.81 -5.27
C LYS A 193 38.36 3.92 -5.88
N TYR A 194 38.52 5.04 -5.18
CA TYR A 194 39.20 6.24 -5.70
C TYR A 194 40.60 6.45 -5.14
N ASP A 195 41.09 5.50 -4.34
CA ASP A 195 42.41 5.51 -3.71
C ASP A 195 42.59 6.77 -2.85
N TYR A 196 41.63 7.00 -1.95
CA TYR A 196 41.71 8.06 -0.94
C TYR A 196 42.43 7.55 0.30
N CYS A 197 43.17 8.45 0.94
CA CYS A 197 43.86 8.17 2.18
C CYS A 197 43.17 8.89 3.36
N ARG A 198 43.28 8.31 4.56
CA ARG A 198 42.80 8.93 5.79
C ARG A 198 43.70 10.14 6.12
N PRO A 199 43.16 11.36 6.23
CA PRO A 199 43.95 12.54 6.61
C PRO A 199 44.37 12.47 8.09
N ILE A 200 45.49 13.10 8.41
CA ILE A 200 45.97 13.27 9.79
C ILE A 200 45.61 14.69 10.24
N ILE A 201 44.87 14.80 11.34
CA ILE A 201 44.46 16.09 11.91
C ILE A 201 45.46 16.51 12.99
N THR A 202 45.93 17.76 12.92
CA THR A 202 46.85 18.37 13.90
C THR A 202 46.34 19.73 14.34
N GLU A 203 46.70 20.21 15.53
CA GLU A 203 46.26 21.52 16.06
C GLU A 203 46.94 22.74 15.40
N ASN A 204 47.93 22.48 14.54
CA ASN A 204 48.68 23.53 13.85
C ASN A 204 47.84 24.14 12.72
N SER A 205 47.98 25.45 12.47
CA SER A 205 47.28 26.15 11.38
C SER A 205 47.87 25.90 9.98
N LYS A 206 48.36 24.69 9.70
CA LYS A 206 49.00 24.31 8.42
C LYS A 206 48.22 23.20 7.72
N ILE A 207 48.06 23.33 6.41
CA ILE A 207 47.50 22.29 5.54
C ILE A 207 48.61 21.77 4.63
N ILE A 208 48.87 20.46 4.67
CA ILE A 208 49.90 19.80 3.85
C ILE A 208 49.21 18.72 3.02
N ILE A 209 49.23 18.88 1.70
CA ILE A 209 48.65 17.92 0.74
C ILE A 209 49.78 17.39 -0.14
N LYS A 210 49.92 16.07 -0.23
CA LYS A 210 50.85 15.39 -1.13
C LYS A 210 50.07 14.73 -2.25
N ASP A 211 50.47 14.95 -3.50
CA ASP A 211 49.85 14.38 -4.70
C ASP A 211 48.32 14.48 -4.74
N GLY A 212 47.80 15.62 -4.27
CA GLY A 212 46.38 15.89 -4.15
C GLY A 212 45.69 15.86 -5.52
N ARG A 213 44.53 15.19 -5.59
CA ARG A 213 43.72 15.08 -6.80
C ARG A 213 42.38 15.78 -6.56
N HIS A 214 41.87 16.48 -7.57
CA HIS A 214 40.55 17.10 -7.46
C HIS A 214 39.45 16.00 -7.52
N PRO A 215 38.57 15.88 -6.51
CA PRO A 215 37.68 14.72 -6.36
C PRO A 215 36.66 14.57 -7.51
N VAL A 216 36.17 15.68 -8.06
CA VAL A 216 35.23 15.69 -9.18
C VAL A 216 35.92 15.56 -10.55
N VAL A 217 36.91 16.41 -10.83
CA VAL A 217 37.57 16.49 -12.15
C VAL A 217 38.25 15.18 -12.56
N LYS A 218 38.86 14.46 -11.61
CA LYS A 218 39.49 13.14 -11.87
C LYS A 218 38.51 12.13 -12.50
N ASN A 219 37.25 12.14 -12.04
CA ASN A 219 36.23 11.19 -12.50
C ASN A 219 35.66 11.56 -13.87
N VAL A 220 35.66 12.84 -14.24
CA VAL A 220 35.26 13.31 -15.58
C VAL A 220 36.26 12.86 -16.65
N PHE A 221 37.56 12.84 -16.34
CA PHE A 221 38.58 12.35 -17.27
C PHE A 221 38.61 10.83 -17.42
N LEU A 222 38.25 10.07 -16.37
CA LEU A 222 38.12 8.60 -16.44
C LEU A 222 36.96 8.13 -17.33
N ILE A 223 35.93 8.97 -17.55
CA ILE A 223 34.78 8.67 -18.41
C ILE A 223 35.00 9.19 -19.84
N GLY A 224 36.02 10.04 -20.07
CA GLY A 224 36.23 10.75 -21.34
C GLY A 224 37.55 10.50 -22.05
N PHE A 225 38.62 10.06 -21.38
CA PHE A 225 39.90 9.80 -22.04
C PHE A 225 40.60 8.61 -21.40
N ASN A 226 40.67 7.54 -22.17
CA ASN A 226 41.51 6.38 -21.91
C ASN A 226 42.98 6.78 -22.09
N ASN A 227 43.60 7.38 -21.09
CA ASN A 227 45.06 7.50 -21.01
C ASN A 227 45.50 7.33 -19.56
N ARG A 228 45.89 6.08 -19.25
CA ARG A 228 46.79 5.78 -18.15
C ARG A 228 48.15 6.39 -18.50
N THR A 229 48.62 7.34 -17.71
CA THR A 229 50.05 7.57 -17.52
C THR A 229 50.27 7.88 -16.04
N CYS A 230 51.31 7.24 -15.51
CA CYS A 230 51.71 7.14 -14.11
C CYS A 230 51.85 8.50 -13.40
#